data_AF-A0A1H4QN35-F1
#
_entry.id   AF-A0A1H4QN35-F1
#
_cell.length_a   1.000
_cell.length_b   1.000
_cell.length_c   1.000
_cell.angle_alpha   90.00
_cell.angle_beta   90.00
_cell.angle_gamma   90.00
#
_symmetry.space_group_name_H-M   'P 1'
#
loop_
_entity.id
_entity.type
_entity.pdbx_description
1 polymer ?
#
loop_
_entity_poly.entity_id
_entity_poly.type
_entity_poly.pdbx_seq_one_letter_code
_entity_poly.pdbx_strand_id
1 'polypeptide(L)'
;MLNQDTGDKMNYLNEFTNVQKRLHEIGANILYAETEAILTDGELPYLEEEYGVKIIDEVFQFYNTLNGAELEWSLTLKETKIHGYMSLQSFIGILDEETEGKLWVDWYHKDDVEEIKQHYIFEFIPGADYYITIKFDKKGGYKLYYVAEGAVNNGGSKNLPEIPLTISQYFKVVSTYLGFSNIRYHLHKKEFYEKPFEVLPELEIIKELIPDFQPPLIRI
;
A
#
# COMPACT_ATOMS: atom_id res chain seq x y z
N MET A 1 -28.65 6.34 -22.10
CA MET A 1 -27.37 5.80 -22.59
C MET A 1 -26.42 5.86 -21.42
N LEU A 2 -26.14 4.73 -20.80
CA LEU A 2 -25.15 4.63 -19.73
C LEU A 2 -23.78 4.61 -20.40
N ASN A 3 -22.95 5.60 -20.09
CA ASN A 3 -21.53 5.54 -20.41
C ASN A 3 -20.98 4.32 -19.65
N GLN A 4 -20.68 3.26 -20.40
CA GLN A 4 -19.76 2.24 -19.96
C GLN A 4 -18.40 2.93 -19.86
N ASP A 5 -18.06 3.33 -18.65
CA ASP A 5 -16.67 3.54 -18.28
C ASP A 5 -16.02 2.16 -18.46
N THR A 6 -15.41 1.92 -19.62
CA THR A 6 -14.48 0.81 -19.79
C THR A 6 -13.25 1.19 -18.98
N GLY A 7 -13.39 1.12 -17.66
CA GLY A 7 -12.28 1.22 -16.73
C GLY A 7 -11.37 0.07 -17.08
N ASP A 8 -10.25 0.38 -17.74
CA ASP A 8 -9.17 -0.57 -17.94
C ASP A 8 -8.87 -1.17 -16.57
N LYS A 9 -9.30 -2.42 -16.36
CA LYS A 9 -9.00 -3.16 -15.15
C LYS A 9 -7.48 -3.15 -15.03
N MET A 10 -6.99 -2.58 -13.93
CA MET A 10 -5.55 -2.47 -13.70
C MET A 10 -4.92 -3.85 -13.78
N ASN A 11 -3.92 -4.01 -14.65
CA ASN A 11 -3.11 -5.21 -14.68
C ASN A 11 -1.95 -5.02 -13.70
N TYR A 12 -2.19 -5.40 -12.45
CA TYR A 12 -1.25 -5.21 -11.36
C TYR A 12 0.12 -5.85 -11.62
N LEU A 13 0.14 -7.05 -12.21
CA LEU A 13 1.38 -7.76 -12.54
C LEU A 13 2.22 -7.02 -13.58
N ASN A 14 1.57 -6.48 -14.62
CA ASN A 14 2.25 -5.68 -15.62
C ASN A 14 2.85 -4.42 -15.00
N GLU A 15 2.13 -3.74 -14.12
CA GLU A 15 2.63 -2.55 -13.42
C GLU A 15 3.81 -2.90 -12.51
N PHE A 16 3.73 -3.99 -11.75
CA PHE A 16 4.84 -4.48 -10.92
C PHE A 16 6.08 -4.81 -11.76
N THR A 17 5.90 -5.49 -12.89
CA THR A 17 6.98 -5.84 -13.82
C THR A 17 7.56 -4.59 -14.49
N ASN A 18 6.72 -3.59 -14.80
CA ASN A 18 7.16 -2.32 -15.36
C ASN A 18 8.03 -1.53 -14.35
N VAL A 19 7.71 -1.58 -13.05
CA VAL A 19 8.57 -0.99 -12.01
C VAL A 19 9.94 -1.64 -12.03
N GLN A 20 10.02 -2.98 -12.03
CA GLN A 20 11.29 -3.70 -12.09
C GLN A 20 12.10 -3.34 -13.33
N LYS A 21 11.44 -3.25 -14.49
CA LYS A 21 12.09 -2.83 -15.75
C LYS A 21 12.66 -1.42 -15.64
N ARG A 22 11.88 -0.46 -15.13
CA ARG A 22 12.35 0.92 -14.94
C ARG A 22 13.51 1.01 -13.95
N LEU A 23 13.45 0.25 -12.86
CA LEU A 23 14.55 0.14 -11.89
C LEU A 23 15.83 -0.37 -12.55
N HIS A 24 15.72 -1.39 -13.41
CA HIS A 24 16.85 -1.88 -14.17
C HIS A 24 17.41 -0.84 -15.15
N GLU A 25 16.53 -0.11 -15.86
CA GLU A 25 16.92 0.95 -16.81
C GLU A 25 17.68 2.09 -16.15
N ILE A 26 17.32 2.48 -14.91
CA ILE A 26 18.04 3.51 -14.15
C ILE A 26 19.28 2.97 -13.41
N GLY A 27 19.62 1.69 -13.59
CA GLY A 27 20.78 1.05 -12.98
C GLY A 27 20.62 0.75 -11.48
N ALA A 28 19.39 0.65 -10.98
CA ALA A 28 19.15 0.23 -9.60
C ALA A 28 19.47 -1.26 -9.43
N ASN A 29 19.98 -1.61 -8.26
CA ASN A 29 20.17 -2.98 -7.82
C ASN A 29 18.90 -3.48 -7.12
N ILE A 30 18.17 -4.38 -7.77
CA ILE A 30 17.01 -5.06 -7.17
C ILE A 30 17.54 -6.16 -6.26
N LEU A 31 17.26 -6.05 -4.96
CA LEU A 31 17.67 -7.01 -3.94
C LEU A 31 16.71 -8.20 -3.88
N TYR A 32 15.41 -7.92 -4.04
CA TYR A 32 14.34 -8.91 -4.04
C TYR A 32 13.15 -8.40 -4.86
N ALA A 33 12.44 -9.31 -5.53
CA ALA A 33 11.25 -9.00 -6.34
C ALA A 33 10.40 -10.27 -6.55
N GLU A 34 9.48 -10.56 -5.62
CA GLU A 34 8.70 -11.80 -5.63
C GLU A 34 7.21 -11.55 -5.31
N THR A 35 6.40 -12.57 -5.54
CA THR A 35 4.98 -12.62 -5.21
C THR A 35 4.69 -14.01 -4.63
N GLU A 36 3.76 -14.08 -3.69
CA GLU A 36 3.27 -15.35 -3.15
C GLU A 36 2.27 -16.04 -4.11
N ALA A 37 1.96 -17.30 -3.81
CA ALA A 37 0.96 -18.06 -4.54
C ALA A 37 -0.41 -17.37 -4.46
N ILE A 38 -1.12 -17.28 -5.59
CA ILE A 38 -2.45 -16.69 -5.65
C ILE A 38 -3.48 -17.56 -4.92
N LEU A 39 -4.56 -16.92 -4.46
CA LEU A 39 -5.72 -17.63 -3.91
C LEU A 39 -6.41 -18.46 -4.99
N THR A 40 -6.79 -19.67 -4.64
CA THR A 40 -7.66 -20.51 -5.45
C THR A 40 -9.12 -20.09 -5.29
N ASP A 41 -9.94 -20.34 -6.31
CA ASP A 41 -11.37 -19.96 -6.32
C ASP A 41 -12.18 -20.60 -5.16
N GLY A 42 -11.69 -21.69 -4.57
CA GLY A 42 -12.33 -22.37 -3.43
C GLY A 42 -12.01 -21.77 -2.07
N GLU A 43 -10.95 -20.95 -1.96
CA GLU A 43 -10.51 -20.35 -0.70
C GLU A 43 -11.32 -19.10 -0.37
N LEU A 44 -11.79 -18.34 -1.36
CA LEU A 44 -12.52 -17.10 -1.14
C LEU A 44 -13.81 -17.27 -0.29
N PRO A 45 -14.74 -18.19 -0.61
CA PRO A 45 -15.96 -18.34 0.18
C PRO A 45 -15.70 -18.84 1.61
N TYR A 46 -14.68 -19.69 1.80
CA TYR A 46 -14.26 -20.14 3.11
C TYR A 46 -13.75 -18.97 3.96
N LEU A 47 -12.97 -18.08 3.35
CA LEU A 47 -12.40 -16.92 4.04
C LEU A 47 -13.47 -15.85 4.33
N GLU A 48 -14.45 -15.64 3.45
CA GLU A 48 -15.60 -14.77 3.75
C GLU A 48 -16.44 -15.30 4.93
N GLU A 49 -16.60 -16.63 5.03
CA GLU A 49 -17.32 -17.29 6.12
C GLU A 49 -16.57 -17.22 7.45
N GLU A 50 -15.29 -17.58 7.47
CA GLU A 50 -14.45 -17.62 8.68
C GLU A 50 -14.28 -16.24 9.32
N TYR A 51 -14.02 -15.22 8.50
CA TYR A 51 -13.70 -13.87 8.98
C TYR A 51 -14.92 -12.93 9.00
N GLY A 52 -16.08 -13.39 8.54
CA GLY A 52 -17.33 -12.60 8.53
C GLY A 52 -17.26 -11.33 7.70
N VAL A 53 -16.37 -11.28 6.71
CA VAL A 53 -16.17 -10.14 5.80
C VAL A 53 -16.63 -10.50 4.40
N LYS A 54 -17.14 -9.51 3.66
CA LYS A 54 -17.39 -9.65 2.22
C LYS A 54 -16.24 -9.01 1.47
N ILE A 55 -15.67 -9.72 0.51
CA ILE A 55 -14.53 -9.24 -0.26
C ILE A 55 -15.01 -8.85 -1.64
N ILE A 56 -14.79 -7.58 -1.99
CA ILE A 56 -15.20 -7.09 -3.30
C ILE A 56 -14.20 -7.49 -4.38
N ASP A 57 -14.69 -7.61 -5.61
CA ASP A 57 -13.93 -8.05 -6.78
C ASP A 57 -12.60 -7.32 -6.98
N GLU A 58 -12.52 -6.02 -6.66
CA GLU A 58 -11.28 -5.25 -6.79
C GLU A 58 -10.17 -5.79 -5.88
N VAL A 59 -10.51 -6.04 -4.60
CA VAL A 59 -9.59 -6.56 -3.59
C VAL A 59 -9.18 -7.98 -3.98
N PHE A 60 -10.15 -8.81 -4.35
CA PHE A 60 -9.86 -10.16 -4.81
C PHE A 60 -8.97 -10.17 -6.06
N GLN A 61 -9.24 -9.31 -7.05
CA GLN A 61 -8.41 -9.19 -8.25
C GLN A 61 -6.98 -8.77 -7.91
N PHE A 62 -6.80 -7.87 -6.95
CA PHE A 62 -5.48 -7.46 -6.47
C PHE A 62 -4.71 -8.65 -5.91
N TYR A 63 -5.27 -9.39 -4.94
CA TYR A 63 -4.61 -10.56 -4.35
C TYR A 63 -4.46 -11.73 -5.32
N ASN A 64 -5.38 -11.90 -6.27
CA ASN A 64 -5.25 -12.90 -7.32
C ASN A 64 -4.18 -12.55 -8.37
N THR A 65 -3.51 -11.39 -8.24
CA THR A 65 -2.46 -10.95 -9.16
C THR A 65 -1.14 -10.65 -8.46
N LEU A 66 -1.18 -10.02 -7.28
CA LEU A 66 -0.02 -9.55 -6.51
C LEU A 66 -0.10 -9.98 -5.04
N ASN A 67 -0.49 -11.24 -4.80
CA ASN A 67 -0.48 -11.77 -3.44
C ASN A 67 0.92 -11.63 -2.83
N GLY A 68 1.05 -11.06 -1.63
CA GLY A 68 2.33 -10.97 -0.92
C GLY A 68 3.45 -10.33 -1.74
N ALA A 69 3.11 -9.36 -2.60
CA ALA A 69 4.09 -8.77 -3.51
C ALA A 69 5.14 -7.97 -2.76
N GLU A 70 6.39 -8.34 -2.98
CA GLU A 70 7.55 -7.78 -2.30
C GLU A 70 8.60 -7.34 -3.33
N LEU A 71 9.10 -6.12 -3.15
CA LEU A 71 10.16 -5.52 -3.96
C LEU A 71 11.05 -4.73 -3.03
N GLU A 72 12.35 -4.96 -3.09
CA GLU A 72 13.36 -4.13 -2.43
C GLU A 72 14.47 -3.79 -3.43
N TRP A 73 14.87 -2.52 -3.48
CA TRP A 73 15.94 -2.08 -4.36
C TRP A 73 16.77 -0.97 -3.73
N SER A 74 17.97 -0.79 -4.29
CA SER A 74 18.87 0.29 -3.91
C SER A 74 19.58 0.87 -5.13
N LEU A 75 19.94 2.16 -5.06
CA LEU A 75 20.70 2.85 -6.09
C LEU A 75 21.69 3.80 -5.43
N THR A 76 22.93 3.84 -5.91
CA THR A 76 23.91 4.84 -5.48
C THR A 76 24.03 5.93 -6.54
N LEU A 77 23.58 7.14 -6.20
CA LEU A 77 23.67 8.31 -7.07
C LEU A 77 24.58 9.35 -6.40
N LYS A 78 25.70 9.71 -7.03
CA LYS A 78 26.65 10.74 -6.54
C LYS A 78 26.96 10.57 -5.04
N GLU A 79 27.37 9.36 -4.64
CA GLU A 79 27.68 8.97 -3.25
C GLU A 79 26.47 8.85 -2.29
N THR A 80 25.27 9.23 -2.70
CA THR A 80 24.04 9.07 -1.92
C THR A 80 23.40 7.72 -2.22
N LYS A 81 23.11 6.94 -1.17
CA LYS A 81 22.38 5.67 -1.30
C LYS A 81 20.88 5.93 -1.17
N ILE A 82 20.14 5.56 -2.21
CA ILE A 82 18.69 5.66 -2.32
C ILE A 82 18.13 4.25 -2.17
N HIS A 83 17.02 4.15 -1.47
CA HIS A 83 16.33 2.90 -1.22
C HIS A 83 14.85 3.04 -1.54
N GLY A 84 14.26 1.99 -2.08
CA GLY A 84 12.82 1.88 -2.22
C GLY A 84 12.38 0.45 -1.99
N TYR A 85 11.11 0.32 -1.62
CA TYR A 85 10.49 -0.97 -1.40
C TYR A 85 8.98 -0.91 -1.60
N MET A 86 8.42 -2.10 -1.67
CA MET A 86 7.01 -2.39 -1.60
C MET A 86 6.92 -3.74 -0.89
N SER A 87 6.21 -3.83 0.23
CA SER A 87 6.07 -5.08 0.99
C SER A 87 4.61 -5.25 1.35
N LEU A 88 3.84 -5.66 0.35
CA LEU A 88 2.42 -5.88 0.45
C LEU A 88 2.19 -7.19 1.20
N GLN A 89 1.31 -7.16 2.18
CA GLN A 89 0.94 -8.37 2.89
C GLN A 89 0.24 -9.34 1.95
N SER A 90 0.45 -10.64 2.19
CA SER A 90 -0.35 -11.64 1.53
C SER A 90 -1.77 -11.60 2.05
N PHE A 91 -2.68 -12.20 1.28
CA PHE A 91 -4.07 -12.26 1.65
C PHE A 91 -4.28 -13.00 2.98
N ILE A 92 -3.53 -14.08 3.20
CA ILE A 92 -3.53 -14.80 4.48
C ILE A 92 -2.95 -13.89 5.58
N GLY A 93 -1.86 -13.18 5.31
CA GLY A 93 -1.25 -12.26 6.29
C GLY A 93 -2.13 -11.08 6.67
N ILE A 94 -3.00 -10.63 5.77
CA ILE A 94 -4.04 -9.63 6.09
C ILE A 94 -5.12 -10.20 6.98
N LEU A 95 -5.46 -11.47 6.84
CA LEU A 95 -6.47 -12.11 7.66
C LEU A 95 -5.92 -12.66 8.98
N ASP A 96 -4.60 -12.72 9.13
CA ASP A 96 -3.95 -13.11 10.37
C ASP A 96 -4.15 -12.04 11.45
N GLU A 97 -4.78 -12.44 12.56
CA GLU A 97 -5.14 -11.55 13.67
C GLU A 97 -3.91 -11.14 14.52
N GLU A 98 -2.71 -11.69 14.26
CA GLU A 98 -1.45 -11.33 14.92
C GLU A 98 -0.92 -9.93 14.53
N THR A 99 -1.75 -8.92 14.81
CA THR A 99 -1.45 -7.48 14.76
C THR A 99 -1.01 -6.92 16.11
N GLU A 100 -1.18 -7.69 17.20
CA GLU A 100 -0.67 -7.37 18.53
C GLU A 100 0.85 -7.24 18.50
N GLY A 101 1.39 -6.22 19.18
CA GLY A 101 2.81 -5.88 19.17
C GLY A 101 3.26 -5.12 17.92
N LYS A 102 2.49 -5.14 16.82
CA LYS A 102 2.77 -4.37 15.59
C LYS A 102 1.99 -3.06 15.56
N LEU A 103 0.67 -3.13 15.74
CA LEU A 103 -0.24 -1.96 15.70
C LEU A 103 -0.62 -1.47 17.10
N TRP A 104 -0.69 -2.38 18.08
CA TRP A 104 -1.19 -2.08 19.42
C TRP A 104 -0.58 -2.99 20.47
N VAL A 105 -0.74 -2.61 21.74
CA VAL A 105 -0.26 -3.35 22.90
C VAL A 105 -1.32 -3.30 24.00
N ASP A 106 -1.38 -4.32 24.84
CA ASP A 106 -2.42 -4.51 25.87
C ASP A 106 -2.60 -3.35 26.86
N TRP A 107 -1.58 -2.50 27.03
CA TRP A 107 -1.64 -1.35 27.94
C TRP A 107 -2.22 -0.08 27.29
N TYR A 108 -2.57 -0.11 25.99
CA TYR A 108 -3.34 0.96 25.35
C TYR A 108 -4.78 0.99 25.87
N HIS A 109 -5.48 2.10 25.64
CA HIS A 109 -6.88 2.19 26.05
C HIS A 109 -7.72 1.16 25.30
N LYS A 110 -8.65 0.53 26.03
CA LYS A 110 -9.49 -0.54 25.50
C LYS A 110 -10.21 -0.14 24.21
N ASP A 111 -10.79 1.07 24.15
CA ASP A 111 -11.46 1.59 22.96
C ASP A 111 -10.52 1.67 21.75
N ASP A 112 -9.24 2.01 21.97
CA ASP A 112 -8.25 2.09 20.89
C ASP A 112 -7.89 0.70 20.37
N VAL A 113 -7.76 -0.27 21.28
CA VAL A 113 -7.51 -1.68 20.95
C VAL A 113 -8.71 -2.28 20.19
N GLU A 114 -9.94 -1.99 20.62
CA GLU A 114 -11.15 -2.45 19.93
C GLU A 114 -11.30 -1.86 18.53
N GLU A 115 -10.89 -0.60 18.33
CA GLU A 115 -10.91 0.04 17.03
C GLU A 115 -9.82 -0.53 16.11
N ILE A 116 -8.57 -0.57 16.57
CA ILE A 116 -7.43 -1.00 15.75
C ILE A 116 -7.49 -2.49 15.38
N LYS A 117 -8.16 -3.34 16.18
CA LYS A 117 -8.42 -4.74 15.82
C LYS A 117 -9.30 -4.92 14.58
N GLN A 118 -9.94 -3.86 14.10
CA GLN A 118 -10.67 -3.85 12.83
C GLN A 118 -9.77 -3.48 11.63
N HIS A 119 -8.52 -3.12 11.89
CA HIS A 119 -7.53 -2.78 10.86
C HIS A 119 -6.64 -3.98 10.60
N TYR A 120 -6.47 -4.29 9.32
CA TYR A 120 -5.56 -5.32 8.86
C TYR A 120 -4.34 -4.66 8.20
N ILE A 121 -3.14 -5.18 8.43
CA ILE A 121 -1.92 -4.60 7.84
C ILE A 121 -1.93 -4.93 6.34
N PHE A 122 -2.04 -3.90 5.50
CA PHE A 122 -2.00 -4.01 4.05
C PHE A 122 -0.57 -3.98 3.49
N GLU A 123 0.27 -3.11 4.05
CA GLU A 123 1.69 -2.99 3.66
C GLU A 123 2.57 -2.79 4.89
N PHE A 124 3.67 -3.55 4.96
CA PHE A 124 4.79 -3.33 5.87
C PHE A 124 5.84 -2.44 5.22
N ILE A 125 6.53 -1.65 6.04
CA ILE A 125 7.44 -0.60 5.60
C ILE A 125 8.79 -0.87 6.27
N PRO A 126 9.70 -1.61 5.60
CA PRO A 126 10.99 -1.98 6.15
C PRO A 126 11.77 -0.82 6.74
N GLY A 127 12.26 -1.04 7.96
CA GLY A 127 13.06 -0.07 8.70
C GLY A 127 12.26 1.10 9.30
N ALA A 128 10.93 1.02 9.32
CA ALA A 128 10.11 2.00 10.00
C ALA A 128 8.91 1.38 10.73
N ASP A 129 8.53 2.01 11.83
CA ASP A 129 7.43 1.57 12.68
C ASP A 129 6.11 2.23 12.25
N TYR A 130 5.79 2.18 10.95
CA TYR A 130 4.50 2.63 10.44
C TYR A 130 3.98 1.71 9.34
N TYR A 131 2.66 1.66 9.20
CA TYR A 131 1.96 0.67 8.39
C TYR A 131 0.92 1.33 7.51
N ILE A 132 0.66 0.74 6.35
CA ILE A 132 -0.61 0.98 5.66
C ILE A 132 -1.55 -0.12 6.10
N THR A 133 -2.72 0.27 6.57
CA THR A 133 -3.76 -0.67 7.00
C THR A 133 -5.01 -0.53 6.15
N ILE A 134 -5.78 -1.60 6.08
CA ILE A 134 -7.10 -1.65 5.45
C ILE A 134 -8.15 -1.99 6.50
N LYS A 135 -9.26 -1.26 6.49
CA LYS A 135 -10.45 -1.54 7.31
C LYS A 135 -11.62 -1.85 6.39
N PHE A 136 -12.18 -3.05 6.51
CA PHE A 136 -13.35 -3.47 5.74
C PHE A 136 -14.65 -3.04 6.44
N ASP A 137 -15.65 -2.65 5.65
CA ASP A 137 -17.01 -2.46 6.13
C ASP A 137 -17.88 -3.71 5.89
N LYS A 138 -19.03 -3.77 6.55
CA LYS A 138 -19.95 -4.92 6.49
C LYS A 138 -20.57 -5.18 5.10
N LYS A 139 -20.42 -4.25 4.16
CA LYS A 139 -20.91 -4.37 2.78
C LYS A 139 -19.79 -4.75 1.81
N GLY A 140 -18.57 -4.91 2.32
CA GLY A 140 -17.35 -5.19 1.55
C GLY A 140 -16.66 -3.96 0.98
N GLY A 141 -17.14 -2.75 1.32
CA GLY A 141 -16.36 -1.55 1.11
C GLY A 141 -15.12 -1.57 1.99
N TYR A 142 -14.13 -0.74 1.68
CA TYR A 142 -12.92 -0.64 2.48
C TYR A 142 -12.39 0.79 2.53
N LYS A 143 -11.53 1.04 3.50
CA LYS A 143 -10.76 2.28 3.64
C LYS A 143 -9.31 1.96 3.96
N LEU A 144 -8.40 2.75 3.40
CA LEU A 144 -6.96 2.67 3.67
C LEU A 144 -6.57 3.72 4.71
N TYR A 145 -5.63 3.37 5.59
CA TYR A 145 -5.13 4.26 6.64
C TYR A 145 -3.63 4.17 6.75
N TYR A 146 -3.00 5.31 7.02
CA TYR A 146 -1.61 5.37 7.46
C TYR A 146 -1.57 5.30 8.99
N VAL A 147 -0.88 4.33 9.56
CA VAL A 147 -0.77 4.13 11.01
C VAL A 147 0.68 4.24 11.43
N ALA A 148 1.05 5.33 12.09
CA ALA A 148 2.39 5.51 12.65
C ALA A 148 2.55 4.86 14.02
N GLU A 149 3.80 4.62 14.43
CA GLU A 149 4.15 4.15 15.76
C GLU A 149 3.48 5.00 16.84
N GLY A 150 2.82 4.34 17.80
CA GLY A 150 2.17 5.02 18.92
C GLY A 150 0.96 5.88 18.55
N ALA A 151 0.59 5.99 17.27
CA ALA A 151 -0.56 6.79 16.82
C ALA A 151 -1.90 6.27 17.33
N VAL A 152 -1.94 5.02 17.80
CA VAL A 152 -3.15 4.35 18.30
C VAL A 152 -3.50 4.77 19.73
N ASN A 153 -2.51 5.09 20.56
CA ASN A 153 -2.72 5.28 22.01
C ASN A 153 -3.46 6.59 22.35
N ASN A 154 -4.09 6.65 23.52
CA ASN A 154 -4.81 7.80 24.09
C ASN A 154 -5.91 8.40 23.19
N GLY A 155 -6.73 7.55 22.56
CA GLY A 155 -7.80 7.96 21.66
C GLY A 155 -7.34 8.20 20.22
N GLY A 156 -6.08 7.91 19.92
CA GLY A 156 -5.47 8.17 18.61
C GLY A 156 -6.03 7.29 17.49
N SER A 157 -6.52 6.08 17.82
CA SER A 157 -7.19 5.15 16.89
C SER A 157 -8.34 5.78 16.10
N LYS A 158 -9.06 6.75 16.69
CA LYS A 158 -10.22 7.43 16.07
C LYS A 158 -9.82 8.52 15.08
N ASN A 159 -8.53 8.90 15.05
CA ASN A 159 -8.00 9.99 14.25
C ASN A 159 -6.89 9.53 13.31
N LEU A 160 -6.85 8.24 12.97
CA LEU A 160 -5.87 7.70 12.03
C LEU A 160 -6.02 8.39 10.66
N PRO A 161 -4.90 8.84 10.05
CA PRO A 161 -4.94 9.46 8.73
C PRO A 161 -5.49 8.51 7.65
N GLU A 162 -6.68 8.81 7.14
CA GLU A 162 -7.29 8.10 6.02
C GLU A 162 -6.55 8.44 4.72
N ILE A 163 -6.19 7.41 3.96
CA ILE A 163 -5.64 7.54 2.61
C ILE A 163 -6.83 7.50 1.65
N PRO A 164 -7.15 8.59 0.94
CA PRO A 164 -8.37 8.70 0.14
C PRO A 164 -8.19 8.03 -1.24
N LEU A 165 -7.63 6.82 -1.27
CA LEU A 165 -7.35 6.04 -2.46
C LEU A 165 -8.01 4.66 -2.37
N THR A 166 -8.41 4.14 -3.52
CA THR A 166 -8.62 2.70 -3.72
C THR A 166 -7.27 1.96 -3.70
N ILE A 167 -7.27 0.65 -3.51
CA ILE A 167 -6.08 -0.21 -3.63
C ILE A 167 -5.46 -0.04 -5.03
N SER A 168 -6.27 0.03 -6.08
CA SER A 168 -5.78 0.30 -7.44
C SER A 168 -5.00 1.60 -7.54
N GLN A 169 -5.59 2.69 -7.04
CA GLN A 169 -4.95 4.00 -7.08
C GLN A 169 -3.71 4.04 -6.18
N TYR A 170 -3.78 3.43 -4.99
CA TYR A 170 -2.66 3.31 -4.07
C TYR A 170 -1.47 2.64 -4.75
N PHE A 171 -1.70 1.44 -5.31
CA PHE A 171 -0.67 0.67 -5.99
C PHE A 171 -0.10 1.42 -7.20
N LYS A 172 -0.95 2.09 -7.98
CA LYS A 172 -0.52 2.95 -9.10
C LYS A 172 0.41 4.07 -8.64
N VAL A 173 0.07 4.75 -7.53
CA VAL A 173 0.89 5.84 -7.00
C VAL A 173 2.24 5.32 -6.55
N VAL A 174 2.23 4.29 -5.71
CA VAL A 174 3.46 3.67 -5.20
C VAL A 174 4.37 3.18 -6.34
N SER A 175 3.79 2.50 -7.32
CA SER A 175 4.52 1.98 -8.48
C SER A 175 5.08 3.11 -9.36
N THR A 176 4.31 4.19 -9.56
CA THR A 176 4.79 5.35 -10.33
C THR A 176 6.03 5.95 -9.68
N TYR A 177 6.02 6.10 -8.36
CA TYR A 177 7.17 6.52 -7.57
C TYR A 177 8.14 5.38 -7.24
N LEU A 178 8.15 4.28 -8.00
CA LEU A 178 9.09 3.16 -7.88
C LEU A 178 9.23 2.58 -6.46
N GLY A 179 8.21 2.70 -5.60
CA GLY A 179 8.30 2.24 -4.22
C GLY A 179 9.13 3.12 -3.27
N PHE A 180 9.42 4.38 -3.59
CA PHE A 180 10.03 5.30 -2.63
C PHE A 180 9.21 5.35 -1.32
N SER A 181 9.84 4.98 -0.20
CA SER A 181 9.14 4.72 1.07
C SER A 181 8.49 5.96 1.67
N ASN A 182 9.22 7.08 1.62
CA ASN A 182 8.83 8.36 2.19
C ASN A 182 7.48 8.87 1.67
N ILE A 183 7.03 8.47 0.47
CA ILE A 183 5.75 8.94 -0.06
C ILE A 183 4.55 8.45 0.78
N ARG A 184 4.64 7.30 1.47
CA ARG A 184 3.50 6.67 2.17
C ARG A 184 2.90 7.61 3.21
N TYR A 185 3.75 8.32 3.94
CA TYR A 185 3.33 9.32 4.92
C TYR A 185 2.51 10.47 4.29
N HIS A 186 2.70 10.78 3.02
CA HIS A 186 2.03 11.91 2.37
C HIS A 186 0.74 11.52 1.65
N LEU A 187 0.44 10.24 1.50
CA LEU A 187 -0.73 9.77 0.74
C LEU A 187 -2.08 10.15 1.39
N HIS A 188 -2.11 10.50 2.67
CA HIS A 188 -3.34 11.05 3.27
C HIS A 188 -3.57 12.54 2.98
N LYS A 189 -2.60 13.23 2.34
CA LYS A 189 -2.61 14.68 2.12
C LYS A 189 -3.01 14.99 0.69
N LYS A 190 -4.09 15.76 0.49
CA LYS A 190 -4.56 16.16 -0.84
C LYS A 190 -3.48 16.89 -1.64
N GLU A 191 -2.68 17.71 -0.96
CA GLU A 191 -1.61 18.52 -1.53
C GLU A 191 -0.53 17.66 -2.21
N PHE A 192 -0.30 16.43 -1.73
CA PHE A 192 0.66 15.53 -2.35
C PHE A 192 0.28 15.18 -3.80
N TYR A 193 -1.02 15.10 -4.10
CA TYR A 193 -1.51 14.76 -5.42
C TYR A 193 -1.56 15.96 -6.37
N GLU A 194 -1.67 17.17 -5.81
CA GLU A 194 -1.67 18.41 -6.58
C GLU A 194 -0.24 18.90 -6.88
N LYS A 195 0.68 18.75 -5.91
CA LYS A 195 2.02 19.33 -5.92
C LYS A 195 3.00 18.48 -5.10
N PRO A 196 3.32 17.25 -5.56
CA PRO A 196 4.12 16.28 -4.81
C PRO A 196 5.53 16.80 -4.47
N PHE A 197 6.15 17.54 -5.40
CA PHE A 197 7.51 18.06 -5.21
C PHE A 197 7.59 19.26 -4.25
N GLU A 198 6.48 19.98 -4.02
CA GLU A 198 6.45 20.99 -2.95
C GLU A 198 6.28 20.35 -1.57
N VAL A 199 5.50 19.25 -1.52
CA VAL A 199 5.20 18.51 -0.28
C VAL A 199 6.37 17.63 0.16
N LEU A 200 7.11 17.07 -0.79
CA LEU A 200 8.26 16.18 -0.58
C LEU A 200 9.36 16.51 -1.62
N PRO A 201 10.14 17.59 -1.41
CA PRO A 201 11.17 18.05 -2.35
C PRO A 201 12.23 17.01 -2.69
N GLU A 202 12.47 16.05 -1.79
CA GLU A 202 13.38 14.93 -1.99
C GLU A 202 12.99 14.07 -3.21
N LEU A 203 11.71 14.09 -3.62
CA LEU A 203 11.25 13.42 -4.83
C LEU A 203 11.80 14.04 -6.11
N GLU A 204 12.39 15.25 -6.10
CA GLU A 204 13.04 15.82 -7.29
C GLU A 204 14.13 14.89 -7.85
N ILE A 205 14.72 14.03 -7.01
CA ILE A 205 15.65 12.99 -7.45
C ILE A 205 15.05 12.07 -8.52
N ILE A 206 13.74 11.81 -8.50
CA ILE A 206 13.09 10.96 -9.49
C ILE A 206 13.13 11.58 -10.89
N LYS A 207 13.16 12.92 -11.00
CA LYS A 207 13.31 13.61 -12.29
C LYS A 207 14.73 13.52 -12.82
N GLU A 208 15.73 13.39 -11.94
CA GLU A 208 17.09 13.07 -12.35
C GLU A 208 17.20 11.63 -12.87
N LEU A 209 16.49 10.69 -12.22
CA LEU A 209 16.49 9.28 -12.59
C LEU A 209 15.65 9.00 -13.85
N ILE A 210 14.52 9.68 -14.00
CA ILE A 210 13.57 9.54 -15.10
C ILE A 210 13.27 10.95 -15.63
N PRO A 211 13.97 11.42 -16.69
CA PRO A 211 13.87 12.78 -17.20
C PRO A 211 12.44 13.22 -17.57
N ASP A 212 11.62 12.29 -18.07
CA ASP A 212 10.24 12.53 -18.47
C ASP A 212 9.21 12.11 -17.40
N PHE A 213 9.63 12.03 -16.13
CA PHE A 213 8.76 11.62 -15.04
C PHE A 213 7.56 12.57 -14.90
N GLN A 214 6.37 11.97 -14.81
CA GLN A 214 5.14 12.68 -14.49
C GLN A 214 4.47 12.00 -13.29
N PRO A 215 4.08 12.78 -12.25
CA PRO A 215 3.22 12.27 -11.19
C PRO A 215 1.95 11.63 -11.76
N PRO A 216 1.43 10.57 -11.13
CA PRO A 216 0.22 9.93 -11.60
C PRO A 216 -0.98 10.86 -11.41
N LEU A 217 -1.80 11.00 -12.46
CA LEU A 217 -3.08 11.70 -12.35
C LEU A 217 -4.07 10.82 -11.60
N ILE A 218 -4.37 11.21 -10.35
CA ILE A 218 -5.33 10.54 -9.48
C ILE A 218 -6.52 11.47 -9.24
N ARG A 219 -7.73 10.96 -9.47
CA ARG A 219 -8.97 11.64 -9.08
C ARG A 219 -9.33 11.17 -7.67
N ILE A 220 -9.34 12.13 -6.74
CA ILE A 220 -9.74 11.97 -5.34
C ILE A 220 -11.12 12.57 -5.15
#